data_AF-A0A533U084-F1
#
_entry.id   AF-A0A533U084-F1
#
_cell.length_a   1.000
_cell.length_b   1.000
_cell.length_c   1.000
_cell.angle_alpha   90.00
_cell.angle_beta   90.00
_cell.angle_gamma   90.00
#
_symmetry.space_group_name_H-M   'P 1'
#
loop_
_entity.id
_entity.type
_entity.pdbx_description
1 polymer ?
#
loop_
_entity_poly.entity_id
_entity_poly.type
_entity_poly.pdbx_seq_one_letter_code
_entity_poly.pdbx_strand_id
1 'polypeptide(L)'
;MSLLEKIQSAACTLRMKNDWLKIFTCPLPSSDFLSFVAVATIDAPQHAVLSLLYDVDVATEWVWKTREMKVLQELSNDEGRIVYQLVSAPWPVSDREIITRSQGYMNPETSEIFIKLECVPDFLPKNDKYVRVPELEGAWNIVPLSEKQCRVVFRLHIEPGGEIPSWLANIAVIDTPYHTLVNLREMVKKEKYMIPVDAPFKQSALDVIQQYDKFVSE
;
A
#
# COMPACT_ATOMS: atom_id res chain seq x y z
N MET A 1 -1.19 19.15 5.31
CA MET A 1 -1.72 17.85 5.77
C MET A 1 -1.42 16.82 4.71
N SER A 2 -0.87 15.68 5.11
CA SER A 2 -0.66 14.53 4.22
C SER A 2 -2.00 14.02 3.69
N LEU A 3 -2.00 13.27 2.58
CA LEU A 3 -3.21 12.61 2.08
C LEU A 3 -3.74 11.60 3.11
N LEU A 4 -2.84 10.93 3.85
CA LEU A 4 -3.21 10.02 4.93
C LEU A 4 -4.01 10.73 6.03
N GLU A 5 -3.64 11.97 6.39
CA GLU A 5 -4.39 12.84 7.32
C GLU A 5 -5.78 13.22 6.80
N LYS A 6 -5.89 13.44 5.50
CA LYS A 6 -7.19 13.73 4.88
C LYS A 6 -8.10 12.49 4.87
N ILE A 7 -7.56 11.30 4.60
CA ILE A 7 -8.32 10.03 4.67
C ILE A 7 -8.91 9.81 6.07
N GLN A 8 -8.16 10.15 7.12
CA GLN A 8 -8.62 10.01 8.49
C GLN A 8 -9.71 10.99 8.88
N SER A 9 -9.70 12.21 8.35
CA SER A 9 -10.75 13.19 8.61
C SER A 9 -11.97 13.03 7.67
N ALA A 10 -11.85 12.23 6.61
CA ALA A 10 -12.93 11.99 5.66
C ALA A 10 -14.06 11.10 6.21
N ALA A 11 -15.28 11.39 5.74
CA ALA A 11 -16.45 10.54 5.92
C ALA A 11 -16.38 9.35 4.94
N CYS A 12 -15.62 8.32 5.33
CA CYS A 12 -15.46 7.12 4.53
C CYS A 12 -16.72 6.24 4.53
N THR A 13 -16.94 5.53 3.44
CA THR A 13 -18.06 4.60 3.28
C THR A 13 -17.55 3.17 3.27
N LEU A 14 -18.08 2.30 4.15
CA LEU A 14 -17.84 0.87 4.11
C LEU A 14 -18.42 0.29 2.81
N ARG A 15 -17.57 -0.30 1.97
CA ARG A 15 -17.96 -0.92 0.70
C ARG A 15 -18.04 -2.43 0.77
N MET A 16 -17.24 -3.04 1.64
CA MET A 16 -17.20 -4.49 1.79
C MET A 16 -16.80 -4.86 3.21
N LYS A 17 -17.43 -5.91 3.75
CA LYS A 17 -17.10 -6.49 5.06
C LYS A 17 -17.36 -7.99 5.02
N ASN A 18 -16.37 -8.77 5.43
CA ASN A 18 -16.49 -10.17 5.77
C ASN A 18 -15.64 -10.46 7.03
N ASP A 19 -15.52 -11.73 7.40
CA ASP A 19 -14.88 -12.15 8.66
C ASP A 19 -13.43 -11.68 8.83
N TRP A 20 -12.70 -11.47 7.72
CA TRP A 20 -11.28 -11.17 7.75
C TRP A 20 -10.92 -9.86 7.04
N LEU A 21 -11.81 -9.26 6.26
CA LEU A 21 -11.53 -8.08 5.43
C LEU A 21 -12.65 -7.06 5.48
N LYS A 22 -12.27 -5.80 5.72
CA LYS A 22 -13.10 -4.61 5.55
C LYS A 22 -12.45 -3.69 4.51
N ILE A 23 -13.24 -3.11 3.61
CA ILE A 23 -12.77 -2.11 2.64
C ILE A 23 -13.69 -0.90 2.70
N PHE A 24 -13.08 0.27 2.86
CA PHE A 24 -13.72 1.57 2.85
C PHE A 24 -13.23 2.38 1.65
N THR A 25 -14.11 3.22 1.11
CA THR A 25 -13.72 4.28 0.16
C THR A 25 -13.89 5.63 0.83
N CYS A 26 -12.91 6.51 0.68
CA CYS A 26 -12.87 7.81 1.31
C CYS A 26 -12.78 8.90 0.23
N PRO A 27 -13.72 9.84 0.15
CA PRO A 27 -13.57 11.01 -0.72
C PRO A 27 -12.49 11.94 -0.16
N LEU A 28 -11.76 12.61 -1.06
CA LEU A 28 -10.83 13.68 -0.68
C LEU A 28 -11.34 15.02 -1.22
N PRO A 29 -11.41 16.08 -0.40
CA PRO A 29 -11.93 17.38 -0.84
C PRO A 29 -11.20 17.98 -2.06
N SER A 30 -9.94 17.60 -2.29
CA SER A 30 -9.09 18.11 -3.36
C SER A 30 -8.97 17.17 -4.56
N SER A 31 -9.74 16.09 -4.64
CA SER A 31 -9.61 15.08 -5.70
C SER A 31 -10.96 14.49 -6.10
N ASP A 32 -11.13 14.23 -7.39
CA ASP A 32 -12.25 13.45 -7.92
C ASP A 32 -12.02 11.94 -7.77
N PHE A 33 -10.80 11.52 -7.42
CA PHE A 33 -10.44 10.13 -7.20
C PHE A 33 -10.64 9.76 -5.73
N LEU A 34 -11.26 8.60 -5.50
CA LEU A 34 -11.45 8.07 -4.16
C LEU A 34 -10.17 7.42 -3.65
N SER A 35 -9.87 7.62 -2.37
CA SER A 35 -8.91 6.79 -1.65
C SER A 35 -9.59 5.52 -1.14
N PHE A 36 -8.81 4.51 -0.79
CA PHE A 36 -9.30 3.37 -0.04
C PHE A 36 -8.56 3.18 1.29
N VAL A 37 -9.26 2.54 2.22
CA VAL A 37 -8.68 1.94 3.44
C VAL A 37 -9.15 0.51 3.50
N ALA A 38 -8.24 -0.44 3.61
CA ALA A 38 -8.55 -1.84 3.79
C ALA A 38 -7.95 -2.34 5.11
N VAL A 39 -8.76 -3.06 5.89
CA VAL A 39 -8.35 -3.66 7.17
C VAL A 39 -8.53 -5.17 7.05
N ALA A 40 -7.42 -5.90 7.12
CA ALA A 40 -7.38 -7.34 6.96
C ALA A 40 -6.79 -8.03 8.19
N THR A 41 -7.40 -9.13 8.63
CA THR A 41 -6.77 -10.10 9.53
C THR A 41 -6.10 -11.19 8.70
N ILE A 42 -4.80 -11.39 8.92
CA ILE A 42 -3.97 -12.32 8.17
C ILE A 42 -3.49 -13.41 9.12
N ASP A 43 -3.72 -14.67 8.73
CA ASP A 43 -3.33 -15.87 9.51
C ASP A 43 -1.85 -16.22 9.29
N ALA A 44 -0.99 -15.24 9.54
CA ALA A 44 0.45 -15.35 9.53
C ALA A 44 1.06 -14.38 10.56
N PRO A 45 2.28 -14.63 11.07
CA PRO A 45 2.98 -13.64 11.84
C PRO A 45 3.28 -12.38 11.01
N GLN A 46 3.37 -11.25 11.69
CA GLN A 46 3.69 -9.95 11.09
C GLN A 46 4.96 -9.98 10.23
N HIS A 47 6.02 -10.69 10.66
CA HIS A 47 7.27 -10.75 9.90
C HIS A 47 7.10 -11.44 8.54
N ALA A 48 6.10 -12.31 8.37
CA ALA A 48 5.84 -12.95 7.07
C ALA A 48 5.23 -11.96 6.07
N VAL A 49 4.34 -11.09 6.55
CA VAL A 49 3.83 -9.98 5.74
C VAL A 49 4.97 -9.05 5.36
N LEU A 50 5.81 -8.65 6.31
CA LEU A 50 6.97 -7.81 6.02
C LEU A 50 7.89 -8.44 4.97
N SER A 51 8.23 -9.72 5.14
CA SER A 51 9.13 -10.43 4.23
C SER A 51 8.60 -10.47 2.80
N LEU A 52 7.28 -10.64 2.64
CA LEU A 52 6.64 -10.55 1.32
C LEU A 52 6.68 -9.13 0.74
N LEU A 53 6.41 -8.09 1.55
CA LEU A 53 6.46 -6.70 1.10
C LEU A 53 7.88 -6.27 0.70
N TYR A 54 8.90 -6.84 1.34
CA TYR A 54 10.30 -6.56 1.07
C TYR A 54 10.82 -7.25 -0.20
N ASP A 55 10.21 -8.37 -0.59
CA ASP A 55 10.49 -9.17 -1.80
C ASP A 55 9.71 -8.61 -3.01
N VAL A 56 10.12 -7.43 -3.49
CA VAL A 56 9.37 -6.70 -4.54
C VAL A 56 9.37 -7.41 -5.89
N ASP A 57 10.35 -8.28 -6.15
CA ASP A 57 10.50 -8.97 -7.45
C ASP A 57 9.34 -9.95 -7.71
N VAL A 58 8.72 -10.49 -6.65
CA VAL A 58 7.54 -11.36 -6.77
C VAL A 58 6.22 -10.59 -6.83
N ALA A 59 6.23 -9.26 -6.80
CA ALA A 59 5.00 -8.46 -6.75
C ALA A 59 4.01 -8.77 -7.88
N THR A 60 4.51 -9.19 -9.04
CA THR A 60 3.66 -9.58 -10.19
C THR A 60 2.81 -10.83 -9.90
N GLU A 61 3.16 -11.64 -8.91
CA GLU A 61 2.38 -12.81 -8.49
C GLU A 61 1.17 -12.43 -7.62
N TRP A 62 1.19 -11.27 -6.96
CA TRP A 62 0.24 -11.01 -5.87
C TRP A 62 -0.33 -9.59 -5.81
N VAL A 63 0.42 -8.57 -6.22
CA VAL A 63 -0.08 -7.19 -6.28
C VAL A 63 -0.97 -7.04 -7.49
N TRP A 64 -2.23 -6.65 -7.26
CA TRP A 64 -3.23 -6.57 -8.31
C TRP A 64 -2.75 -5.75 -9.51
N LYS A 65 -2.95 -6.29 -10.72
CA LYS A 65 -2.64 -5.63 -12.00
C LYS A 65 -1.18 -5.20 -12.22
N THR A 66 -0.25 -5.57 -11.33
CA THR A 66 1.17 -5.21 -11.45
C THR A 66 1.85 -6.08 -12.50
N ARG A 67 2.48 -5.43 -13.50
CA ARG A 67 3.20 -6.08 -14.59
C ARG A 67 4.71 -6.17 -14.34
N GLU A 68 5.24 -5.22 -13.58
CA GLU A 68 6.63 -5.14 -13.20
C GLU A 68 6.73 -4.37 -11.88
N MET A 69 7.61 -4.83 -10.98
CA MET A 69 8.03 -4.06 -9.82
C MET A 69 9.50 -4.38 -9.55
N LYS A 70 10.29 -3.37 -9.18
CA LYS A 70 11.72 -3.54 -8.88
C LYS A 70 12.23 -2.41 -8.00
N VAL A 71 13.25 -2.71 -7.20
CA VAL A 71 14.02 -1.66 -6.50
C VAL A 71 14.90 -0.94 -7.52
N LEU A 72 14.76 0.38 -7.61
CA LEU A 72 15.66 1.24 -8.38
C LEU A 72 16.89 1.65 -7.56
N GLN A 73 16.69 1.92 -6.28
CA GLN A 73 17.75 2.38 -5.39
C GLN A 73 17.42 2.08 -3.92
N GLU A 74 18.39 1.51 -3.21
CA GLU A 74 18.41 1.49 -1.74
C GLU A 74 18.95 2.85 -1.24
N LEU A 75 18.25 3.48 -0.30
CA LEU A 75 18.67 4.76 0.29
C LEU A 75 19.46 4.51 1.58
N SER A 76 20.49 5.31 1.81
CA SER A 76 21.30 5.23 3.04
C SER A 76 20.53 5.73 4.28
N ASN A 77 21.04 5.44 5.48
CA ASN A 77 20.53 5.95 6.77
C ASN A 77 19.05 5.61 7.04
N ASP A 78 18.63 4.40 6.67
CA ASP A 78 17.25 3.93 6.88
C ASP A 78 16.20 4.85 6.24
N GLU A 79 16.58 5.54 5.17
CA GLU A 79 15.69 6.41 4.40
C GLU A 79 14.77 5.62 3.46
N GLY A 80 14.93 4.30 3.40
CA GLY A 80 14.07 3.38 2.68
C GLY A 80 14.56 3.12 1.25
N ARG A 81 13.63 2.98 0.31
CA ARG A 81 13.92 2.50 -1.06
C ARG A 81 13.15 3.28 -2.10
N ILE A 82 13.75 3.47 -3.26
CA ILE A 82 13.04 3.90 -4.46
C ILE A 82 12.61 2.66 -5.24
N VAL A 83 11.30 2.53 -5.46
CA VAL A 83 10.67 1.39 -6.12
C VAL A 83 10.01 1.86 -7.41
N TYR A 84 10.25 1.13 -8.48
CA TYR A 84 9.54 1.24 -9.75
C TYR A 84 8.38 0.26 -9.75
N GLN A 85 7.23 0.67 -10.27
CA GLN A 85 6.08 -0.19 -10.50
C GLN A 85 5.39 0.17 -11.82
N LEU A 86 5.07 -0.85 -12.61
CA LEU A 86 4.24 -0.74 -13.80
C LEU A 86 2.90 -1.45 -13.56
N VAL A 87 1.80 -0.71 -13.65
CA VAL A 87 0.45 -1.22 -13.39
C VAL A 87 -0.39 -1.18 -14.66
N SER A 88 -1.04 -2.30 -14.96
CA SER A 88 -1.96 -2.39 -16.09
C SER A 88 -3.25 -1.63 -15.84
N ALA A 89 -3.67 -0.84 -16.83
CA ALA A 89 -4.93 -0.12 -16.79
C ALA A 89 -5.99 -0.80 -17.68
N PRO A 90 -7.30 -0.55 -17.47
CA PRO A 90 -8.34 -1.03 -18.37
C PRO A 90 -8.17 -0.45 -19.79
N TRP A 91 -8.28 -1.28 -20.83
CA TRP A 91 -8.32 -0.78 -22.20
C TRP A 91 -9.53 0.17 -22.39
N PRO A 92 -9.39 1.31 -23.10
CA PRO A 92 -8.29 1.71 -23.97
C PRO A 92 -7.24 2.64 -23.33
N VAL A 93 -7.21 2.81 -22.00
CA VAL A 93 -6.23 3.73 -21.37
C VAL A 93 -4.86 3.06 -21.20
N SER A 94 -3.78 3.83 -21.35
CA SER A 94 -2.40 3.34 -21.22
C SER A 94 -2.04 2.87 -19.82
N ASP A 95 -1.06 1.98 -19.69
CA ASP A 95 -0.56 1.55 -18.39
C ASP A 95 0.09 2.69 -17.59
N ARG A 96 0.10 2.53 -16.26
CA ARG A 96 0.61 3.54 -15.32
C ARG A 96 1.98 3.16 -14.81
N GLU A 97 2.89 4.12 -14.90
CA GLU A 97 4.22 4.02 -14.31
C GLU A 97 4.23 4.81 -13.00
N ILE A 98 4.59 4.12 -11.93
CA ILE A 98 4.64 4.63 -10.57
C ILE A 98 6.08 4.53 -10.10
N ILE A 99 6.60 5.61 -9.52
CA ILE A 99 7.87 5.61 -8.82
C ILE A 99 7.60 6.10 -7.41
N THR A 100 7.90 5.27 -6.43
CA THR A 100 7.63 5.57 -5.02
C THR A 100 8.88 5.45 -4.19
N ARG A 101 8.96 6.29 -3.17
CA ARG A 101 9.80 6.06 -2.02
C ARG A 101 9.01 5.27 -0.99
N SER A 102 9.54 4.13 -0.57
CA SER A 102 9.03 3.31 0.52
C SER A 102 9.92 3.50 1.74
N GLN A 103 9.38 3.97 2.86
CA GLN A 103 10.11 4.18 4.11
C GLN A 103 9.44 3.45 5.27
N GLY A 104 10.22 2.66 6.01
CA GLY A 104 9.73 1.81 7.09
C GLY A 104 10.03 2.38 8.48
N TYR A 105 9.08 2.17 9.38
CA TYR A 105 9.15 2.54 10.79
C TYR A 105 8.66 1.37 11.64
N MET A 106 9.21 1.23 12.84
CA MET A 106 8.78 0.25 13.82
C MET A 106 8.48 0.92 15.16
N ASN A 107 7.36 0.57 15.78
CA ASN A 107 7.06 0.97 17.13
C ASN A 107 7.83 0.05 18.11
N PRO A 108 8.74 0.59 18.94
CA PRO A 108 9.57 -0.23 19.82
C PRO A 108 8.79 -0.91 20.96
N GLU A 109 7.58 -0.44 21.28
CA GLU A 109 6.75 -1.00 22.36
C GLU A 109 5.78 -2.06 21.84
N THR A 110 5.10 -1.77 20.72
CA THR A 110 4.06 -2.68 20.17
C THR A 110 4.58 -3.61 19.09
N SER A 111 5.81 -3.38 18.61
CA SER A 111 6.38 -4.00 17.41
C SER A 111 5.58 -3.76 16.13
N GLU A 112 4.60 -2.85 16.13
CA GLU A 112 3.87 -2.48 14.91
C GLU A 112 4.83 -1.91 13.87
N ILE A 113 4.64 -2.33 12.62
CA ILE A 113 5.42 -1.86 11.47
C ILE A 113 4.55 -0.93 10.64
N PHE A 114 5.09 0.23 10.28
CA PHE A 114 4.51 1.18 9.37
C PHE A 114 5.41 1.38 8.15
N ILE A 115 4.88 1.18 6.94
CA ILE A 115 5.60 1.42 5.69
C ILE A 115 4.87 2.52 4.94
N LYS A 116 5.47 3.71 4.88
CA LYS A 116 4.96 4.85 4.12
C LYS A 116 5.37 4.73 2.66
N LEU A 117 4.43 4.98 1.76
CA LEU A 117 4.64 5.08 0.31
C LEU A 117 4.39 6.52 -0.11
N GLU A 118 5.36 7.13 -0.80
CA GLU A 118 5.25 8.49 -1.32
C GLU A 118 5.75 8.55 -2.75
N CYS A 119 5.00 9.19 -3.64
CA CYS A 119 5.40 9.31 -5.04
C CYS A 119 6.63 10.20 -5.19
N VAL A 120 7.60 9.75 -5.98
CA VAL A 120 8.77 10.52 -6.39
C VAL A 120 8.83 10.57 -7.93
N PRO A 121 7.84 11.22 -8.56
CA PRO A 121 7.60 11.10 -9.99
C PRO A 121 8.78 11.58 -10.83
N ASP A 122 9.63 12.48 -10.33
CA ASP A 122 10.75 13.04 -11.09
C ASP A 122 12.06 12.24 -10.93
N PHE A 123 12.06 11.13 -10.19
CA PHE A 123 13.25 10.31 -9.97
C PHE A 123 13.80 9.69 -11.28
N LEU A 124 12.91 9.35 -12.21
CA LEU A 124 13.30 8.96 -13.58
C LEU A 124 12.72 9.95 -14.60
N PRO A 125 13.41 10.17 -15.74
CA PRO A 125 12.83 10.88 -16.87
C PRO A 125 11.48 10.28 -17.29
N LYS A 126 10.54 11.12 -17.74
CA LYS A 126 9.29 10.64 -18.33
C LYS A 126 9.59 9.89 -19.63
N ASN A 127 8.73 8.93 -19.97
CA ASN A 127 8.78 8.20 -21.24
C ASN A 127 7.38 8.19 -21.89
N ASP A 128 7.34 7.99 -23.21
CA ASP A 128 6.09 8.03 -23.98
C ASP A 128 5.34 6.70 -24.01
N LYS A 129 5.85 5.65 -23.33
CA LYS A 129 5.23 4.31 -23.33
C LYS A 129 4.10 4.21 -22.31
N TYR A 130 4.22 4.91 -21.19
CA TYR A 130 3.32 4.80 -20.04
C TYR A 130 2.94 6.17 -19.49
N VAL A 131 1.79 6.24 -18.81
CA VAL A 131 1.38 7.45 -18.10
C VAL A 131 2.05 7.46 -16.74
N ARG A 132 2.92 8.45 -16.49
CA ARG A 132 3.54 8.68 -15.17
C ARG A 132 2.49 9.16 -14.19
N VAL A 133 2.38 8.47 -13.06
CA VAL A 133 1.55 8.89 -11.92
C VAL A 133 2.22 10.10 -11.23
N PRO A 134 1.56 11.27 -11.17
CA PRO A 134 2.14 12.47 -10.56
C PRO A 134 2.09 12.49 -9.03
N GLU A 135 1.08 11.87 -8.42
CA GLU A 135 0.87 11.92 -6.98
C GLU A 135 0.29 10.60 -6.50
N LEU A 136 0.87 10.10 -5.41
CA LEU A 136 0.45 8.90 -4.70
C LEU A 136 0.98 9.02 -3.28
N GLU A 137 0.11 8.76 -2.32
CA GLU A 137 0.52 8.54 -0.94
C GLU A 137 -0.26 7.35 -0.39
N GLY A 138 0.46 6.48 0.31
CA GLY A 138 -0.13 5.28 0.87
C GLY A 138 0.65 4.79 2.07
N ALA A 139 0.09 3.78 2.72
CA ALA A 139 0.74 3.15 3.83
C ALA A 139 0.27 1.73 4.07
N TRP A 140 1.19 0.91 4.58
CA TRP A 140 0.91 -0.35 5.22
C TRP A 140 1.17 -0.23 6.73
N ASN A 141 0.19 -0.59 7.55
CA ASN A 141 0.42 -0.90 8.96
C ASN A 141 0.26 -2.40 9.15
N ILE A 142 1.23 -3.01 9.81
CA ILE A 142 1.20 -4.43 10.14
C ILE A 142 1.27 -4.50 11.65
N VAL A 143 0.18 -4.95 12.28
CA VAL A 143 0.01 -4.97 13.74
C VAL A 143 0.04 -6.43 14.20
N PRO A 144 0.98 -6.85 15.06
CA PRO A 144 0.96 -8.20 15.59
C PRO A 144 -0.29 -8.41 16.46
N LEU A 145 -1.02 -9.51 16.25
CA LEU A 145 -2.16 -9.92 17.10
C LEU A 145 -1.80 -11.14 17.96
N SER A 146 -0.95 -12.02 17.43
CA SER A 146 -0.34 -13.15 18.13
C SER A 146 0.91 -13.62 17.36
N GLU A 147 1.57 -14.68 17.82
CA GLU A 147 2.67 -15.33 17.10
C GLU A 147 2.27 -15.89 15.72
N LYS A 148 0.97 -16.09 15.46
CA LYS A 148 0.47 -16.72 14.22
C LYS A 148 -0.51 -15.84 13.44
N GLN A 149 -0.76 -14.62 13.90
CA GLN A 149 -1.75 -13.75 13.29
C GLN A 149 -1.35 -12.29 13.42
N CYS A 150 -1.59 -11.52 12.37
CA CYS A 150 -1.43 -10.07 12.37
C CYS A 150 -2.60 -9.38 11.69
N ARG A 151 -2.77 -8.10 11.96
CA ARG A 151 -3.66 -7.21 11.22
C ARG A 151 -2.84 -6.42 10.22
N VAL A 152 -3.34 -6.29 9.00
CA VAL A 152 -2.82 -5.40 7.97
C VAL A 152 -3.83 -4.29 7.73
N VAL A 153 -3.38 -3.04 7.78
CA VAL A 153 -4.14 -1.89 7.31
C VAL A 153 -3.44 -1.31 6.09
N PHE A 154 -4.09 -1.37 4.93
CA PHE A 154 -3.57 -0.89 3.66
C PHE A 154 -4.37 0.33 3.20
N ARG A 155 -3.69 1.45 3.02
CA ARG A 155 -4.27 2.74 2.66
C ARG A 155 -3.56 3.29 1.44
N LEU A 156 -4.32 3.85 0.50
CA LEU A 156 -3.75 4.46 -0.69
C LEU A 156 -4.68 5.53 -1.23
N HIS A 157 -4.07 6.65 -1.60
CA HIS A 157 -4.62 7.62 -2.54
C HIS A 157 -3.68 7.72 -3.74
N ILE A 158 -4.26 7.85 -4.93
CA ILE A 158 -3.51 7.98 -6.17
C ILE A 158 -4.20 8.98 -7.09
N GLU A 159 -3.43 9.90 -7.64
CA GLU A 159 -3.80 10.71 -8.79
C GLU A 159 -3.25 10.02 -10.04
N PRO A 160 -4.07 9.27 -10.82
CA PRO A 160 -3.55 8.39 -11.85
C PRO A 160 -2.92 9.12 -13.06
N GLY A 161 -3.18 10.43 -13.18
CA GLY A 161 -2.73 11.25 -14.30
C GLY A 161 -3.35 10.86 -15.64
N GLY A 162 -3.07 11.68 -16.66
CA GLY A 162 -3.62 11.51 -18.00
C GLY A 162 -5.14 11.64 -18.05
N GLU A 163 -5.76 11.10 -19.11
CA GLU A 163 -7.18 11.27 -19.39
C GLU A 163 -8.04 10.09 -18.90
N ILE A 164 -7.83 9.59 -17.67
CA ILE A 164 -8.81 8.64 -17.09
C ILE A 164 -9.96 9.45 -16.49
N PRO A 165 -11.22 9.20 -16.91
CA PRO A 165 -12.35 9.73 -16.17
C PRO A 165 -12.37 9.19 -14.73
N SER A 166 -12.55 10.07 -13.75
CA SER A 166 -12.57 9.70 -12.33
C SER A 166 -13.62 8.63 -12.00
N TRP A 167 -14.80 8.68 -12.63
CA TRP A 167 -15.83 7.65 -12.46
C TRP A 167 -15.33 6.24 -12.80
N LEU A 168 -14.48 6.10 -13.83
CA LEU A 168 -13.95 4.81 -14.27
C LEU A 168 -12.91 4.30 -13.28
N ALA A 169 -12.01 5.18 -12.83
CA ALA A 169 -11.04 4.85 -11.79
C ALA A 169 -11.72 4.45 -10.48
N ASN A 170 -12.78 5.19 -10.10
CA ASN A 170 -13.51 4.98 -8.85
C ASN A 170 -14.32 3.67 -8.83
N ILE A 171 -14.70 3.11 -9.99
CA ILE A 171 -15.31 1.77 -10.07
C ILE A 171 -14.29 0.71 -9.64
N ALA A 172 -13.03 0.86 -10.05
CA ALA A 172 -11.97 -0.11 -9.80
C ALA A 172 -11.23 0.10 -8.46
N VAL A 173 -11.57 1.15 -7.70
CA VAL A 173 -10.83 1.55 -6.49
C VAL A 173 -10.82 0.45 -5.41
N ILE A 174 -11.89 -0.36 -5.33
CA ILE A 174 -12.01 -1.44 -4.35
C ILE A 174 -11.30 -2.73 -4.79
N ASP A 175 -11.07 -2.92 -6.09
CA ASP A 175 -10.48 -4.14 -6.65
C ASP A 175 -9.01 -4.26 -6.23
N THR A 176 -8.29 -3.13 -6.24
CA THR A 176 -6.88 -3.04 -5.85
C THR A 176 -6.63 -3.59 -4.44
N PRO A 177 -7.25 -3.07 -3.36
CA PRO A 177 -7.07 -3.63 -2.03
C PRO A 177 -7.63 -5.04 -1.91
N TYR A 178 -8.78 -5.35 -2.53
CA TYR A 178 -9.40 -6.67 -2.42
C TYR A 178 -8.49 -7.78 -2.95
N HIS A 179 -8.11 -7.71 -4.24
CA HIS A 179 -7.32 -8.76 -4.86
C HIS A 179 -5.91 -8.82 -4.29
N THR A 180 -5.30 -7.67 -3.99
CA THR A 180 -3.96 -7.62 -3.39
C THR A 180 -3.95 -8.31 -2.02
N LEU A 181 -4.94 -8.05 -1.16
CA LEU A 181 -4.98 -8.65 0.18
C LEU A 181 -5.39 -10.13 0.15
N VAL A 182 -6.25 -10.54 -0.79
CA VAL A 182 -6.55 -11.97 -1.03
C VAL A 182 -5.27 -12.72 -1.40
N ASN A 183 -4.51 -12.21 -2.37
CA ASN A 183 -3.28 -12.85 -2.82
C ASN A 183 -2.19 -12.81 -1.75
N LEU A 184 -2.05 -11.69 -1.04
CA LEU A 184 -1.12 -11.55 0.09
C LEU A 184 -1.37 -12.63 1.13
N ARG A 185 -2.63 -12.87 1.52
CA ARG A 185 -3.00 -13.86 2.55
C ARG A 185 -2.58 -15.29 2.17
N GLU A 186 -2.51 -15.61 0.88
CA GLU A 186 -1.99 -16.90 0.41
C GLU A 186 -0.46 -16.91 0.28
N MET A 187 0.13 -15.82 -0.24
CA MET A 187 1.58 -15.71 -0.43
C MET A 187 2.35 -15.85 0.88
N VAL A 188 1.89 -15.19 1.95
CA VAL A 188 2.59 -15.19 3.26
C VAL A 188 2.67 -16.57 3.91
N LYS A 189 1.92 -17.56 3.43
CA LYS A 189 2.00 -18.95 3.91
C LYS A 189 3.19 -19.71 3.33
N LYS A 190 3.84 -19.22 2.28
CA LYS A 190 5.03 -19.86 1.68
C LYS A 190 6.20 -19.84 2.69
N GLU A 191 6.91 -20.96 2.81
CA GLU A 191 7.97 -21.17 3.82
C GLU A 191 9.03 -20.07 3.82
N LYS A 192 9.41 -19.56 2.63
CA LYS A 192 10.42 -18.49 2.51
C LYS A 192 10.07 -17.20 3.25
N TYR A 193 8.79 -16.96 3.52
CA TYR A 193 8.33 -15.77 4.26
C TYR A 193 8.20 -16.01 5.77
N MET A 194 8.33 -17.25 6.24
CA MET A 194 8.39 -17.54 7.67
C MET A 194 9.76 -17.20 8.28
N ILE A 195 10.74 -16.85 7.45
CA ILE A 195 12.06 -16.39 7.87
C ILE A 195 12.03 -14.86 7.89
N PRO A 196 12.21 -14.21 9.05
CA PRO A 196 12.23 -12.76 9.12
C PRO A 196 13.34 -12.16 8.26
N VAL A 197 13.01 -11.10 7.51
CA VAL A 197 14.00 -10.26 6.82
C VAL A 197 14.55 -9.21 7.77
N ASP A 198 15.83 -8.87 7.61
CA ASP A 198 16.42 -7.68 8.22
C ASP A 198 16.11 -6.48 7.32
N ALA A 199 15.17 -5.65 7.76
CA ALA A 199 14.72 -4.47 7.05
C ALA A 199 15.14 -3.21 7.83
N PRO A 200 15.78 -2.22 7.18
CA PRO A 200 16.21 -1.00 7.84
C PRO A 200 14.99 -0.18 8.26
N PHE A 201 14.70 -0.17 9.56
CA PHE A 201 13.58 0.57 10.14
C PHE A 201 14.06 1.67 11.07
N LYS A 202 13.45 2.85 10.93
CA LYS A 202 13.52 3.87 11.97
C LYS A 202 12.60 3.48 13.12
N GLN A 203 13.06 3.61 14.36
CA GLN A 203 12.19 3.41 15.51
C GLN A 203 11.41 4.69 15.81
N SER A 204 10.08 4.64 15.75
CA SER A 204 9.22 5.79 16.03
C SER A 204 7.78 5.35 16.32
N ALA A 205 7.29 5.58 17.54
CA ALA A 205 5.87 5.36 17.85
C ALA A 205 4.95 6.41 17.19
N LEU A 206 5.41 7.66 17.10
CA LEU A 206 4.63 8.78 16.57
C LEU A 206 4.33 8.64 15.07
N ASP A 207 5.29 8.15 14.29
CA ASP A 207 5.10 7.92 12.85
C ASP A 207 4.24 6.68 12.57
N VAL A 208 4.21 5.72 13.50
CA VAL A 208 3.50 4.44 13.33
C VAL A 208 2.01 4.54 13.68
N ILE A 209 1.66 5.25 14.77
CA ILE A 209 0.28 5.34 15.30
C ILE A 209 -0.69 6.04 14.33
N GLN A 210 -0.23 6.52 13.18
CA GLN A 210 -1.03 7.38 12.32
C GLN A 210 -2.32 6.70 11.85
N GLN A 211 -3.42 7.10 12.52
CA GLN A 211 -4.66 7.52 11.89
C GLN A 211 -5.40 6.42 11.13
N TYR A 212 -5.54 5.26 11.77
CA TYR A 212 -6.39 4.19 11.24
C TYR A 212 -7.32 3.53 12.27
N ASP A 213 -7.19 3.84 13.57
CA ASP A 213 -7.92 3.15 14.64
C ASP A 213 -9.44 3.13 14.42
N LYS A 214 -10.02 4.21 13.90
CA LYS A 214 -11.45 4.29 13.59
C LYS A 214 -11.92 3.17 12.66
N PHE A 215 -11.12 2.81 11.66
CA PHE A 215 -11.43 1.78 10.67
C PHE A 215 -11.29 0.36 11.24
N VAL A 216 -10.52 0.21 12.31
CA VAL A 216 -10.39 -1.05 13.03
C VAL A 216 -11.63 -1.30 13.88
N SER A 217 -12.13 -0.27 14.57
CA SER A 217 -13.26 -0.35 15.50
C SER A 217 -14.63 -0.51 14.85
N GLU A 218 -14.84 -0.06 13.60
CA GLU A 218 -16.10 -0.17 12.83
C GLU A 218 -16.33 -1.57 12.19
#